data_AF-A0ABD5QYY6-F1
#
_entry.id   AF-A0ABD5QYY6-F1
#
_cell.length_a   1.000
_cell.length_b   1.000
_cell.length_c   1.000
_cell.angle_alpha   90.00
_cell.angle_beta   90.00
_cell.angle_gamma   90.00
#
_symmetry.space_group_name_H-M   'P 1'
#
loop_
_entity.id
_entity.type
_entity.pdbx_description
1 polymer ?
#
loop_
_entity_poly.entity_id
_entity_poly.type
_entity_poly.pdbx_seq_one_letter_code
_entity_poly.pdbx_strand_id
1 'polypeptide(L)'
;MSVADDVEAALAGRDGVVAVGVGIELLAATLSARRADGSGRWRVACPPGVVDDLGRALALGSAAAEACARGTIALRTGTGPRPDRTLFASAGRVDAVVGPADDRTLLTDAESDRTTAAAEAVEARFEAAAPASIGMPSRSRLLSAAREALDDRFAADLETVLSTLGTDPTALDRSEALDDRTLLVALAARHDHLFADVREWADDVGIAPKQTFSAARRALEERGLVESIKVPMGIGRPNYRLRAVDETLNRVDAVRFPSALRELFEAADARSGSGIGGARIDDRPVWDRRR
;
A
#
# COMPACT_ATOMS: atom_id res chain seq x y z
N MET A 1 -20.71 -10.89 1.49
CA MET A 1 -20.03 -10.10 2.51
C MET A 1 -18.73 -10.82 2.78
N SER A 2 -17.59 -10.14 2.69
CA SER A 2 -16.30 -10.78 2.92
C SER A 2 -16.05 -10.94 4.42
N VAL A 3 -15.18 -11.88 4.82
CA VAL A 3 -14.76 -12.00 6.23
C VAL A 3 -14.11 -10.70 6.75
N ALA A 4 -13.49 -9.90 5.86
CA ALA A 4 -12.94 -8.60 6.21
C ALA A 4 -14.03 -7.60 6.60
N ASP A 5 -15.15 -7.56 5.87
CA ASP A 5 -16.30 -6.72 6.20
C ASP A 5 -16.92 -7.13 7.54
N ASP A 6 -17.05 -8.45 7.77
CA ASP A 6 -17.56 -9.00 9.04
C ASP A 6 -16.65 -8.62 10.21
N VAL A 7 -15.33 -8.67 10.03
CA VAL A 7 -14.34 -8.25 11.03
C VAL A 7 -14.42 -6.76 11.29
N GLU A 8 -14.48 -5.92 10.27
CA GLU A 8 -14.59 -4.47 10.44
C GLU A 8 -15.85 -4.11 11.23
N ALA A 9 -17.00 -4.68 10.86
CA ALA A 9 -18.26 -4.48 11.56
C ALA A 9 -18.25 -5.03 12.99
N ALA A 10 -17.63 -6.19 13.22
CA ALA A 10 -17.53 -6.78 14.55
C ALA A 10 -16.60 -6.01 15.50
N LEU A 11 -15.59 -5.31 14.97
CA LEU A 11 -14.63 -4.54 15.74
C LEU A 11 -15.04 -3.08 15.98
N ALA A 12 -15.92 -2.54 15.15
CA ALA A 12 -16.48 -1.20 15.34
C ALA A 12 -17.07 -1.04 16.75
N GLY A 13 -16.76 0.08 17.39
CA GLY A 13 -17.16 0.48 18.73
C GLY A 13 -16.38 -0.18 19.86
N ARG A 14 -15.40 -1.06 19.59
CA ARG A 14 -14.69 -1.80 20.65
C ARG A 14 -13.48 -1.05 21.18
N ASP A 15 -13.38 -0.99 22.50
CA ASP A 15 -12.18 -0.52 23.18
C ASP A 15 -11.21 -1.66 23.50
N GLY A 16 -9.91 -1.35 23.49
CA GLY A 16 -8.87 -2.24 24.03
C GLY A 16 -8.71 -3.59 23.33
N VAL A 17 -9.05 -3.68 22.04
CA VAL A 17 -9.00 -4.94 21.28
C VAL A 17 -7.58 -5.52 21.31
N VAL A 18 -7.50 -6.83 21.58
CA VAL A 18 -6.31 -7.65 21.40
C VAL A 18 -6.56 -8.64 20.29
N ALA A 19 -5.75 -8.58 19.24
CA ALA A 19 -5.86 -9.42 18.08
C ALA A 19 -4.56 -10.21 17.87
N VAL A 20 -4.68 -11.50 17.55
CA VAL A 20 -3.53 -12.39 17.29
C VAL A 20 -3.78 -13.19 16.02
N GLY A 21 -2.71 -13.59 15.32
CA GLY A 21 -2.81 -14.33 14.06
C GLY A 21 -3.44 -13.50 12.94
N VAL A 22 -3.30 -12.17 12.97
CA VAL A 22 -3.95 -11.28 12.00
C VAL A 22 -3.15 -11.23 10.70
N GLY A 23 -3.72 -11.78 9.63
CA GLY A 23 -3.18 -11.66 8.26
C GLY A 23 -3.35 -10.25 7.69
N ILE A 24 -2.72 -9.97 6.55
CA ILE A 24 -2.71 -8.60 5.97
C ILE A 24 -4.10 -8.08 5.62
N GLU A 25 -4.97 -8.92 5.05
CA GLU A 25 -6.36 -8.54 4.71
C GLU A 25 -7.15 -8.14 5.96
N LEU A 26 -7.04 -8.93 7.04
CA LEU A 26 -7.75 -8.66 8.29
C LEU A 26 -7.13 -7.50 9.07
N LEU A 27 -5.84 -7.24 8.87
CA LEU A 27 -5.19 -6.06 9.44
C LEU A 27 -5.74 -4.77 8.80
N ALA A 28 -6.04 -4.77 7.51
CA ALA A 28 -6.71 -3.66 6.85
C ALA A 28 -8.07 -3.35 7.49
N ALA A 29 -8.92 -4.37 7.66
CA ALA A 29 -10.21 -4.25 8.35
C ALA A 29 -10.06 -3.77 9.80
N THR A 30 -9.07 -4.30 10.53
CA THR A 30 -8.76 -3.89 11.91
C THR A 30 -8.40 -2.40 11.99
N LEU A 31 -7.59 -1.91 11.06
CA LEU A 31 -7.20 -0.49 11.00
C LEU A 31 -8.37 0.41 10.60
N SER A 32 -9.25 -0.02 9.70
CA SER A 32 -10.47 0.70 9.33
C SER A 32 -11.40 0.87 10.53
N ALA A 33 -11.73 -0.23 11.22
CA ALA A 33 -12.54 -0.19 12.44
C ALA A 33 -11.92 0.72 13.51
N ARG A 34 -10.60 0.63 13.72
CA ARG A 34 -9.91 1.48 14.70
C ARG A 34 -9.96 2.96 14.35
N ARG A 35 -10.01 3.36 13.08
CA ARG A 35 -10.14 4.79 12.72
C ARG A 35 -11.51 5.35 13.03
N ALA A 36 -12.56 4.52 12.98
CA ALA A 36 -13.93 4.95 13.25
C ALA A 36 -14.15 5.30 14.74
N ASP A 37 -13.46 4.61 15.66
CA ASP A 37 -13.70 4.72 17.10
C ASP A 37 -12.51 5.29 17.88
N GLY A 38 -12.73 6.40 18.56
CA GLY A 38 -11.69 7.19 19.21
C GLY A 38 -11.56 6.93 20.70
N SER A 39 -10.91 5.84 21.13
CA SER A 39 -10.31 5.73 22.46
C SER A 39 -9.35 4.52 22.56
N GLY A 40 -8.36 4.58 23.44
CA GLY A 40 -7.52 3.43 23.81
C GLY A 40 -6.47 2.94 22.79
N ARG A 41 -5.67 1.96 23.19
CA ARG A 41 -4.65 1.31 22.35
C ARG A 41 -5.08 -0.11 22.03
N TRP A 42 -5.13 -0.44 20.75
CA TRP A 42 -5.34 -1.82 20.31
C TRP A 42 -3.99 -2.54 20.20
N ARG A 43 -3.98 -3.85 20.47
CA ARG A 43 -2.79 -4.69 20.46
C ARG A 43 -2.96 -5.75 19.38
N VAL A 44 -2.05 -5.81 18.41
CA VAL A 44 -2.17 -6.68 17.25
C VAL A 44 -0.89 -7.48 17.06
N ALA A 45 -0.99 -8.81 17.04
CA ALA A 45 0.08 -9.71 16.65
C ALA A 45 -0.21 -10.33 15.28
N CYS A 46 0.70 -10.13 14.34
CA CYS A 46 0.62 -10.66 12.99
C CYS A 46 1.62 -11.80 12.76
N PRO A 47 1.42 -12.66 11.75
CA PRO A 47 2.48 -13.51 11.23
C PRO A 47 3.68 -12.68 10.75
N PRO A 48 4.93 -13.19 10.83
CA PRO A 48 6.14 -12.45 10.43
C PRO A 48 6.07 -11.82 9.04
N GLY A 49 5.54 -12.53 8.04
CA GLY A 49 5.46 -12.05 6.65
C GLY A 49 4.63 -10.78 6.47
N VAL A 50 3.65 -10.53 7.34
CA VAL A 50 2.76 -9.35 7.23
C VAL A 50 3.55 -8.04 7.39
N VAL A 51 4.59 -8.01 8.23
CA VAL A 51 5.40 -6.79 8.43
C VAL A 51 6.18 -6.45 7.16
N ASP A 52 6.70 -7.46 6.47
CA ASP A 52 7.39 -7.27 5.19
C ASP A 52 6.42 -6.80 4.10
N ASP A 53 5.19 -7.35 4.09
CA ASP A 53 4.14 -6.93 3.17
C ASP A 53 3.71 -5.47 3.43
N LEU A 54 3.57 -5.06 4.69
CA LEU A 54 3.33 -3.65 5.05
C LEU A 54 4.47 -2.73 4.59
N GLY A 55 5.71 -3.22 4.60
CA GLY A 55 6.86 -2.51 4.03
C GLY A 55 6.81 -2.33 2.51
N ARG A 56 5.88 -3.00 1.82
CA ARG A 56 5.69 -2.91 0.36
C ARG A 56 4.36 -2.30 -0.05
N ALA A 57 3.38 -2.21 0.84
CA ALA A 57 2.07 -1.63 0.57
C ALA A 57 2.03 -0.16 0.98
N LEU A 58 2.26 0.78 0.05
CA LEU A 58 2.37 2.22 0.37
C LEU A 58 1.21 2.77 1.21
N ALA A 59 -0.05 2.51 0.81
CA ALA A 59 -1.23 3.05 1.50
C ALA A 59 -1.47 2.37 2.87
N LEU A 60 -1.55 1.03 2.88
CA LEU A 60 -1.78 0.26 4.10
C LEU A 60 -0.60 0.35 5.09
N GLY A 61 0.63 0.21 4.59
CA GLY A 61 1.86 0.30 5.36
C GLY A 61 2.05 1.65 6.04
N SER A 62 1.86 2.75 5.31
CA SER A 62 1.99 4.10 5.90
C SER A 62 0.89 4.38 6.92
N ALA A 63 -0.32 3.85 6.71
CA ALA A 63 -1.41 3.92 7.67
C ALA A 63 -1.15 3.10 8.94
N ALA A 64 -0.61 1.89 8.81
CA ALA A 64 -0.24 1.04 9.93
C ALA A 64 0.92 1.65 10.74
N ALA A 65 1.95 2.17 10.04
CA ALA A 65 3.07 2.86 10.65
C ALA A 65 2.63 4.13 11.39
N GLU A 66 1.68 4.88 10.81
CA GLU A 66 1.05 6.02 11.46
C GLU A 66 0.28 5.63 12.74
N ALA A 67 -0.51 4.55 12.69
CA ALA A 67 -1.21 4.05 13.87
C ALA A 67 -0.25 3.59 14.99
N CYS A 68 0.90 3.03 14.62
CA CYS A 68 1.96 2.68 15.57
C CYS A 68 2.64 3.94 16.14
N ALA A 69 2.97 4.92 15.30
CA ALA A 69 3.60 6.17 15.70
C ALA A 69 2.74 6.99 16.67
N ARG A 70 1.42 6.98 16.48
CA ARG A 70 0.45 7.61 17.40
C ARG A 70 0.13 6.77 18.65
N GLY A 71 0.68 5.57 18.75
CA GLY A 71 0.41 4.66 19.87
C GLY A 71 -1.03 4.10 19.90
N THR A 72 -1.81 4.25 18.84
CA THR A 72 -3.18 3.71 18.75
C THR A 72 -3.18 2.20 18.47
N ILE A 73 -2.10 1.69 17.87
CA ILE A 73 -1.85 0.27 17.63
C ILE A 73 -0.49 -0.11 18.23
N ALA A 74 -0.42 -1.22 18.95
CA ALA A 74 0.81 -1.94 19.26
C ALA A 74 0.96 -3.11 18.30
N LEU A 75 1.98 -3.11 17.44
CA LEU A 75 2.22 -4.21 16.51
C LEU A 75 3.31 -5.15 17.02
N ARG A 76 3.03 -6.45 16.96
CA ARG A 76 3.98 -7.53 17.26
C ARG A 76 3.93 -8.60 16.18
N THR A 77 4.95 -9.45 16.13
CA THR A 77 5.00 -10.62 15.26
C THR A 77 5.19 -11.91 16.04
N GLY A 78 4.40 -12.93 15.67
CA GLY A 78 4.53 -14.26 16.25
C GLY A 78 5.90 -14.86 15.96
N THR A 79 6.45 -15.62 16.91
CA THR A 79 7.77 -16.26 16.83
C THR A 79 7.70 -17.76 16.50
N GLY A 80 6.49 -18.31 16.41
CA GLY A 80 6.24 -19.74 16.21
C GLY A 80 6.20 -20.18 14.73
N PRO A 81 6.45 -21.48 14.45
CA PRO A 81 6.50 -22.02 13.08
C PRO A 81 5.13 -22.21 12.42
N ARG A 82 4.02 -22.00 13.15
CA ARG A 82 2.66 -22.08 12.60
C ARG A 82 1.97 -20.73 12.74
N PRO A 83 1.21 -20.29 11.72
CA PRO A 83 0.37 -19.11 11.86
C PRO A 83 -0.67 -19.39 12.95
N ASP A 84 -0.76 -18.48 13.91
CA ASP A 84 -1.82 -18.52 14.91
C ASP A 84 -3.19 -18.42 14.23
N ARG A 85 -4.19 -19.07 14.80
CA ARG A 85 -5.58 -18.82 14.41
C ARG A 85 -5.91 -17.36 14.69
N THR A 86 -6.58 -16.70 13.75
CA THR A 86 -6.98 -15.31 13.95
C THR A 86 -8.06 -15.21 15.03
N LEU A 87 -7.78 -14.45 16.08
CA LEU A 87 -8.68 -14.21 17.21
C LEU A 87 -8.68 -12.73 17.55
N PHE A 88 -9.83 -12.22 17.97
CA PHE A 88 -10.03 -10.87 18.48
C PHE A 88 -10.70 -10.95 19.85
N ALA A 89 -10.14 -10.28 20.85
CA ALA A 89 -10.68 -10.23 22.20
C ALA A 89 -10.84 -8.79 22.68
N SER A 90 -11.93 -8.52 23.39
CA SER A 90 -12.13 -7.33 24.21
C SER A 90 -12.95 -7.72 25.44
N ALA A 91 -13.24 -6.76 26.33
CA ALA A 91 -14.11 -7.02 27.48
C ALA A 91 -15.45 -7.66 27.05
N GLY A 92 -15.76 -8.84 27.60
CA GLY A 92 -17.04 -9.55 27.42
C GLY A 92 -17.30 -10.12 26.03
N ARG A 93 -16.33 -10.12 25.11
CA ARG A 93 -16.53 -10.64 23.75
C ARG A 93 -15.25 -11.17 23.13
N VAL A 94 -15.35 -12.30 22.46
CA VAL A 94 -14.28 -12.88 21.65
C VAL A 94 -14.83 -13.30 20.30
N ASP A 95 -14.10 -12.97 19.23
CA ASP A 95 -14.44 -13.37 17.87
C ASP A 95 -13.27 -14.18 17.29
N ALA A 96 -13.57 -15.34 16.72
CA ALA A 96 -12.60 -16.20 16.08
C ALA A 96 -12.89 -16.31 14.59
N VAL A 97 -11.86 -16.21 13.75
CA VAL A 97 -11.99 -16.54 12.33
C VAL A 97 -11.98 -18.05 12.17
N VAL A 98 -13.00 -18.59 11.50
CA VAL A 98 -13.26 -20.03 11.36
C VAL A 98 -13.62 -20.36 9.91
N GLY A 99 -13.68 -21.65 9.56
CA GLY A 99 -14.00 -22.11 8.20
C GLY A 99 -12.76 -22.39 7.35
N PRO A 100 -12.92 -22.97 6.13
CA PRO A 100 -11.83 -23.19 5.18
C PRO A 100 -11.30 -21.87 4.61
N ALA A 101 -10.17 -21.90 3.89
CA ALA A 101 -9.47 -20.69 3.44
C ALA A 101 -10.32 -19.80 2.51
N ASP A 102 -11.18 -20.42 1.70
CA ASP A 102 -12.07 -19.83 0.70
C ASP A 102 -13.47 -19.49 1.23
N ASP A 103 -13.81 -19.91 2.44
CA ASP A 103 -15.13 -19.67 3.07
C ASP A 103 -14.95 -19.42 4.57
N ARG A 104 -14.33 -18.29 4.89
CA ARG A 104 -14.09 -17.86 6.28
C ARG A 104 -15.30 -17.12 6.83
N THR A 105 -15.59 -17.33 8.12
CA THR A 105 -16.61 -16.60 8.87
C THR A 105 -16.15 -16.30 10.30
N LEU A 106 -16.91 -15.47 11.02
CA LEU A 106 -16.67 -15.17 12.43
C LEU A 106 -17.54 -16.04 13.34
N LEU A 107 -16.89 -16.69 14.30
CA LEU A 107 -17.54 -17.29 15.44
C LEU A 107 -17.39 -16.36 16.64
N THR A 108 -18.51 -15.82 17.12
CA THR A 108 -18.56 -14.93 18.28
C THR A 108 -18.96 -15.70 19.54
N ASP A 109 -18.25 -15.45 20.63
CA ASP A 109 -18.66 -15.83 21.99
C ASP A 109 -18.76 -14.55 22.84
N ALA A 110 -19.81 -14.47 23.64
CA ALA A 110 -20.10 -13.35 24.53
C ALA A 110 -20.39 -13.82 25.97
N GLU A 111 -20.20 -15.12 26.26
CA GLU A 111 -20.45 -15.64 27.59
C GLU A 111 -19.30 -15.37 28.56
N SER A 112 -19.60 -14.88 29.76
CA SER A 112 -18.60 -14.28 30.66
C SER A 112 -17.43 -15.20 30.98
N ASP A 113 -17.71 -16.46 31.33
CA ASP A 113 -16.67 -17.39 31.79
C ASP A 113 -15.75 -17.82 30.64
N ARG A 114 -16.33 -18.05 29.46
CA ARG A 114 -15.57 -18.45 28.27
C ARG A 114 -14.79 -17.27 27.68
N THR A 115 -15.39 -16.08 27.64
CA THR A 115 -14.74 -14.88 27.10
C THR A 115 -13.57 -14.42 27.96
N THR A 116 -13.65 -14.56 29.29
CA THR A 116 -12.53 -14.21 30.18
C THR A 116 -11.32 -15.11 29.92
N ALA A 117 -11.49 -16.43 29.96
CA ALA A 117 -10.41 -17.38 29.72
C ALA A 117 -9.83 -17.24 28.29
N ALA A 118 -10.68 -16.98 27.29
CA ALA A 118 -10.25 -16.75 25.93
C ALA A 118 -9.47 -15.44 25.77
N ALA A 119 -9.91 -14.35 26.43
CA ALA A 119 -9.21 -13.08 26.42
C ALA A 119 -7.80 -13.21 27.04
N GLU A 120 -7.68 -13.85 28.21
CA GLU A 120 -6.38 -14.13 28.84
C GLU A 120 -5.45 -14.92 27.91
N ALA A 121 -5.98 -15.93 27.21
CA ALA A 121 -5.21 -16.72 26.26
C ALA A 121 -4.78 -15.93 25.02
N VAL A 122 -5.59 -14.98 24.55
CA VAL A 122 -5.24 -14.08 23.44
C VAL A 122 -4.18 -13.07 23.89
N GLU A 123 -4.30 -12.52 25.09
CA GLU A 123 -3.30 -11.63 25.68
C GLU A 123 -1.96 -12.31 25.87
N ALA A 124 -1.93 -13.52 26.43
CA ALA A 124 -0.71 -14.28 26.60
C ALA A 124 0.02 -14.54 25.27
N ARG A 125 -0.73 -14.81 24.19
CA ARG A 125 -0.16 -14.97 22.84
C ARG A 125 0.43 -13.66 22.32
N PHE A 126 -0.27 -12.54 22.50
CA PHE A 126 0.26 -11.23 22.14
C PHE A 126 1.54 -10.91 22.93
N GLU A 127 1.57 -11.19 24.24
CA GLU A 127 2.75 -10.91 25.07
C GLU A 127 3.95 -11.80 24.75
N ALA A 128 3.73 -13.02 24.27
CA ALA A 128 4.79 -13.91 23.79
C ALA A 128 5.36 -13.50 22.41
N ALA A 129 4.63 -12.69 21.64
CA ALA A 129 5.08 -12.20 20.34
C ALA A 129 6.15 -11.09 20.49
N ALA A 130 7.01 -10.95 19.48
CA ALA A 130 8.08 -9.96 19.48
C ALA A 130 7.58 -8.58 18.98
N PRO A 131 8.04 -7.46 19.54
CA PRO A 131 7.79 -6.14 18.98
C PRO A 131 8.22 -6.04 17.51
N ALA A 132 7.37 -5.45 16.67
CA ALA A 132 7.63 -5.31 15.25
C ALA A 132 7.75 -3.84 14.83
N SER A 133 8.63 -3.56 13.88
CA SER A 133 8.75 -2.27 13.21
C SER A 133 8.39 -2.43 11.74
N ILE A 134 7.52 -1.56 11.24
CA ILE A 134 7.13 -1.52 9.84
C ILE A 134 8.23 -0.79 9.06
N GLY A 135 8.65 -1.33 7.90
CA GLY A 135 9.67 -0.71 7.05
C GLY A 135 9.20 0.53 6.28
N MET A 136 7.90 0.78 6.25
CA MET A 136 7.26 1.96 5.66
C MET A 136 7.23 3.15 6.64
N PRO A 137 7.46 4.40 6.20
CA PRO A 137 7.31 5.57 7.05
C PRO A 137 5.85 5.80 7.48
N SER A 138 5.66 6.45 8.64
CA SER A 138 4.34 6.95 9.02
C SER A 138 3.84 7.98 8.01
N ARG A 139 2.52 8.02 7.81
CA ARG A 139 1.90 8.93 6.84
C ARG A 139 2.27 10.39 7.09
N SER A 140 2.27 10.83 8.35
CA SER A 140 2.64 12.20 8.71
C SER A 140 4.09 12.51 8.32
N ARG A 141 5.02 11.58 8.56
CA ARG A 141 6.44 11.72 8.17
C ARG A 141 6.59 11.74 6.65
N LEU A 142 5.91 10.84 5.96
CA LEU A 142 5.91 10.73 4.50
C LEU A 142 5.48 12.06 3.85
N LEU A 143 4.36 12.62 4.30
CA LEU A 143 3.81 13.86 3.77
C LEU A 143 4.67 15.08 4.12
N SER A 144 5.22 15.15 5.33
CA SER A 144 6.15 16.23 5.71
C SER A 144 7.39 16.24 4.81
N ALA A 145 8.02 15.09 4.63
CA ALA A 145 9.20 14.97 3.77
C ALA A 145 8.87 15.29 2.30
N ALA A 146 7.65 14.97 1.84
CA ALA A 146 7.21 15.31 0.49
C ALA A 146 7.07 16.83 0.29
N ARG A 147 6.53 17.55 1.28
CA ARG A 147 6.45 19.03 1.24
C ARG A 147 7.83 19.66 1.17
N GLU A 148 8.79 19.12 1.93
CA GLU A 148 10.16 19.62 2.01
C GLU A 148 10.96 19.37 0.74
N ALA A 149 10.88 18.15 0.19
CA ALA A 149 11.71 17.73 -0.95
C ALA A 149 11.09 18.07 -2.32
N LEU A 150 9.76 18.17 -2.41
CA LEU A 150 9.02 18.35 -3.67
C LEU A 150 8.24 19.67 -3.64
N ASP A 151 6.97 19.65 -3.26
CA ASP A 151 6.16 20.85 -2.99
C ASP A 151 4.88 20.52 -2.21
N ASP A 152 4.18 21.55 -1.73
CA ASP A 152 2.91 21.42 -1.01
C ASP A 152 1.80 20.79 -1.84
N ARG A 153 1.80 21.03 -3.16
CA ARG A 153 0.77 20.53 -4.08
C ARG A 153 0.86 19.01 -4.23
N PHE A 154 2.07 18.49 -4.47
CA PHE A 154 2.32 17.06 -4.51
C PHE A 154 1.97 16.39 -3.18
N ALA A 155 2.34 16.99 -2.05
CA ALA A 155 2.01 16.44 -0.74
C ALA A 155 0.49 16.39 -0.48
N ALA A 156 -0.25 17.43 -0.84
CA ALA A 156 -1.71 17.47 -0.69
C ALA A 156 -2.43 16.44 -1.59
N ASP A 157 -1.99 16.30 -2.84
CA ASP A 157 -2.55 15.30 -3.75
C ASP A 157 -2.17 13.88 -3.30
N LEU A 158 -0.94 13.67 -2.81
CA LEU A 158 -0.52 12.39 -2.24
C LEU A 158 -1.36 12.01 -1.02
N GLU A 159 -1.62 12.96 -0.11
CA GLU A 159 -2.49 12.74 1.05
C GLU A 159 -3.90 12.29 0.63
N THR A 160 -4.45 12.95 -0.38
CA THR A 160 -5.78 12.64 -0.94
C THR A 160 -5.78 11.26 -1.62
N VAL A 161 -4.77 10.98 -2.44
CA VAL A 161 -4.60 9.70 -3.15
C VAL A 161 -4.47 8.56 -2.16
N LEU A 162 -3.59 8.66 -1.17
CA LEU A 162 -3.43 7.62 -0.16
C LEU A 162 -4.73 7.40 0.62
N SER A 163 -5.54 8.46 0.84
CA SER A 163 -6.80 8.35 1.58
C SER A 163 -7.89 7.69 0.75
N THR A 164 -7.87 7.93 -0.56
CA THR A 164 -8.74 7.25 -1.54
C THR A 164 -8.42 5.76 -1.65
N LEU A 165 -7.13 5.40 -1.68
CA LEU A 165 -6.69 3.99 -1.67
C LEU A 165 -7.06 3.28 -0.36
N GLY A 166 -7.30 4.04 0.71
CA GLY A 166 -7.71 3.52 2.01
C GLY A 166 -6.68 2.56 2.60
N THR A 167 -7.16 1.39 2.99
CA THR A 167 -6.36 0.29 3.59
C THR A 167 -6.33 -0.95 2.72
N ASP A 168 -6.78 -0.87 1.47
CA ASP A 168 -6.77 -2.01 0.56
C ASP A 168 -5.31 -2.48 0.33
N PRO A 169 -4.95 -3.72 0.72
CA PRO A 169 -3.59 -4.24 0.55
C PRO A 169 -3.23 -4.50 -0.92
N THR A 170 -4.23 -4.62 -1.81
CA THR A 170 -4.05 -4.99 -3.22
C THR A 170 -4.01 -3.79 -4.16
N ALA A 171 -4.30 -2.58 -3.67
CA ALA A 171 -4.52 -1.43 -4.53
C ALA A 171 -3.32 -1.01 -5.39
N LEU A 172 -2.08 -1.40 -5.03
CA LEU A 172 -0.82 -1.07 -5.72
C LEU A 172 0.25 -2.16 -5.47
N ASP A 173 0.00 -3.39 -5.91
CA ASP A 173 0.99 -4.47 -5.76
C ASP A 173 2.26 -4.19 -6.60
N ARG A 174 3.43 -4.25 -5.97
CA ARG A 174 4.76 -4.08 -6.62
C ARG A 174 5.11 -5.20 -7.59
N SER A 175 4.32 -6.28 -7.64
CA SER A 175 4.41 -7.33 -8.65
C SER A 175 3.75 -6.92 -9.98
N GLU A 176 2.86 -5.93 -9.97
CA GLU A 176 2.16 -5.42 -11.15
C GLU A 176 2.94 -4.28 -11.83
N ALA A 177 2.58 -4.03 -13.10
CA ALA A 177 3.16 -2.92 -13.86
C ALA A 177 2.66 -1.55 -13.35
N LEU A 178 1.44 -1.48 -12.79
CA LEU A 178 0.89 -0.31 -12.12
C LEU A 178 0.97 -0.51 -10.60
N ASP A 179 2.04 0.00 -10.03
CA ASP A 179 2.36 -0.12 -8.61
C ASP A 179 2.52 1.26 -7.93
N ASP A 180 2.98 1.26 -6.68
CA ASP A 180 3.23 2.47 -5.92
C ASP A 180 4.28 3.38 -6.57
N ARG A 181 5.34 2.83 -7.16
CA ARG A 181 6.37 3.58 -7.91
C ARG A 181 5.75 4.27 -9.13
N THR A 182 4.90 3.57 -9.86
CA THR A 182 4.20 4.07 -11.04
C THR A 182 3.22 5.19 -10.67
N LEU A 183 2.46 5.00 -9.60
CA LEU A 183 1.61 6.05 -9.04
C LEU A 183 2.41 7.30 -8.67
N LEU A 184 3.52 7.14 -7.93
CA LEU A 184 4.34 8.27 -7.48
C LEU A 184 4.98 9.02 -8.66
N VAL A 185 5.43 8.32 -9.70
CA VAL A 185 5.95 8.97 -10.92
C VAL A 185 4.86 9.72 -11.68
N ALA A 186 3.68 9.13 -11.82
CA ALA A 186 2.55 9.80 -12.47
C ALA A 186 2.10 11.05 -11.69
N LEU A 187 2.04 10.95 -10.36
CA LEU A 187 1.69 12.08 -9.51
C LEU A 187 2.75 13.18 -9.56
N ALA A 188 4.03 12.80 -9.58
CA ALA A 188 5.11 13.76 -9.77
C ALA A 188 5.05 14.47 -11.13
N ALA A 189 4.68 13.72 -12.18
CA ALA A 189 4.49 14.26 -13.53
C ALA A 189 3.34 15.27 -13.61
N ARG A 190 2.25 15.06 -12.85
CA ARG A 190 1.15 16.04 -12.71
C ARG A 190 1.62 17.39 -12.16
N HIS A 191 2.69 17.41 -11.36
CA HIS A 191 3.21 18.62 -10.73
C HIS A 191 4.54 19.13 -11.32
N ASP A 192 4.96 18.63 -12.48
CA ASP A 192 6.19 19.04 -13.19
C ASP A 192 7.50 18.79 -12.39
N HIS A 193 7.51 17.81 -11.48
CA HIS A 193 8.68 17.52 -10.63
C HIS A 193 9.83 16.86 -11.41
N LEU A 194 11.07 17.05 -10.92
CA LEU A 194 12.22 16.32 -11.46
C LEU A 194 12.17 14.86 -11.02
N PHE A 195 12.41 13.95 -11.95
CA PHE A 195 12.50 12.52 -11.66
C PHE A 195 13.59 12.19 -10.63
N ALA A 196 14.65 13.00 -10.56
CA ALA A 196 15.70 12.84 -9.58
C ALA A 196 15.23 13.13 -8.14
N ASP A 197 14.49 14.21 -7.96
CA ASP A 197 14.03 14.63 -6.65
C ASP A 197 13.00 13.63 -6.10
N VAL A 198 12.10 13.13 -6.96
CA VAL A 198 11.07 12.14 -6.57
C VAL A 198 11.69 10.82 -6.14
N ARG A 199 12.66 10.29 -6.90
CA ARG A 199 13.32 9.02 -6.55
C ARG A 199 14.25 9.16 -5.35
N GLU A 200 14.83 10.33 -5.12
CA GLU A 200 15.67 10.62 -3.96
C GLU A 200 14.81 10.73 -2.70
N TRP A 201 13.75 11.54 -2.75
CA TRP A 201 12.75 11.63 -1.69
C TRP A 201 12.20 10.25 -1.28
N ALA A 202 11.77 9.45 -2.26
CA ALA A 202 11.20 8.13 -1.98
C ALA A 202 12.21 7.13 -1.36
N ASP A 203 13.49 7.23 -1.71
CA ASP A 203 14.57 6.42 -1.15
C ASP A 203 14.87 6.89 0.29
N ASP A 204 15.01 8.19 0.50
CA ASP A 204 15.36 8.81 1.78
C ASP A 204 14.31 8.56 2.88
N VAL A 205 13.02 8.55 2.51
CA VAL A 205 11.94 8.24 3.46
C VAL A 205 11.67 6.74 3.60
N GLY A 206 12.31 5.89 2.80
CA GLY A 206 12.20 4.44 2.88
C GLY A 206 10.99 3.82 2.16
N ILE A 207 10.41 4.47 1.14
CA ILE A 207 9.36 3.86 0.32
C ILE A 207 9.96 2.76 -0.56
N ALA A 208 10.93 3.11 -1.40
CA ALA A 208 11.54 2.19 -2.35
C ALA A 208 12.91 2.71 -2.83
N PRO A 209 13.87 1.82 -3.16
CA PRO A 209 15.17 2.25 -3.65
C PRO A 209 15.09 3.02 -4.96
N LYS A 210 15.85 4.11 -5.11
CA LYS A 210 15.79 5.01 -6.27
C LYS A 210 15.96 4.34 -7.64
N GLN A 211 16.67 3.22 -7.70
CA GLN A 211 16.94 2.49 -8.95
C GLN A 211 15.67 1.81 -9.49
N THR A 212 14.70 1.53 -8.61
CA THR A 212 13.46 0.83 -8.95
C THR A 212 12.47 1.70 -9.71
N PHE A 213 12.61 3.03 -9.65
CA PHE A 213 11.71 3.98 -10.32
C PHE A 213 11.91 4.05 -11.84
N SER A 214 13.05 3.58 -12.36
CA SER A 214 13.34 3.68 -13.79
C SER A 214 12.39 2.85 -14.65
N ALA A 215 11.94 1.70 -14.14
CA ALA A 215 10.97 0.84 -14.81
C ALA A 215 9.57 1.50 -14.84
N ALA A 216 9.12 2.02 -13.69
CA ALA A 216 7.86 2.76 -13.56
C ALA A 216 7.78 3.95 -14.53
N ARG A 217 8.84 4.76 -14.60
CA ARG A 217 8.92 5.89 -15.55
C ARG A 217 8.81 5.42 -17.00
N ARG A 218 9.55 4.37 -17.40
CA ARG A 218 9.48 3.83 -18.77
C ARG A 218 8.10 3.29 -19.10
N ALA A 219 7.45 2.60 -18.15
CA ALA A 219 6.11 2.07 -18.34
C ALA A 219 5.08 3.17 -18.66
N LEU A 220 5.20 4.34 -18.01
CA LEU A 220 4.35 5.50 -18.28
C LEU A 220 4.70 6.21 -19.61
N GLU A 221 5.99 6.30 -19.94
CA GLU A 221 6.47 6.88 -21.21
C GLU A 221 6.01 6.05 -22.42
N GLU A 222 6.16 4.73 -22.36
CA GLU A 222 5.75 3.80 -23.42
C GLU A 222 4.23 3.83 -23.67
N ARG A 223 3.45 4.16 -22.64
CA ARG A 223 1.99 4.31 -22.72
C ARG A 223 1.55 5.73 -23.13
N GLY A 224 2.48 6.66 -23.30
CA GLY A 224 2.19 8.05 -23.66
C GLY A 224 1.47 8.83 -22.55
N LEU A 225 1.56 8.38 -21.30
CA LEU A 225 0.90 9.03 -20.16
C LEU A 225 1.78 10.13 -19.54
N VAL A 226 3.09 9.93 -19.57
CA VAL A 226 4.10 10.86 -19.04
C VAL A 226 5.22 11.04 -20.06
N GLU A 227 5.75 12.25 -20.16
CA GLU A 227 6.99 12.54 -20.88
C GLU A 227 8.09 12.98 -19.92
N SER A 228 9.34 12.73 -20.33
CA SER A 228 10.54 13.19 -19.62
C SER A 228 11.30 14.21 -20.45
N ILE A 229 11.28 15.46 -20.01
CA ILE A 229 11.98 16.55 -20.67
C ILE A 229 13.38 16.68 -20.06
N LYS A 230 14.41 16.62 -20.90
CA LYS A 230 15.79 16.80 -20.45
C LYS A 230 15.99 18.20 -19.89
N VAL A 231 16.49 18.27 -18.66
CA VAL A 231 16.89 19.50 -17.99
C VAL A 231 18.42 19.48 -17.83
N PRO A 232 19.16 20.40 -18.49
CA PRO A 232 20.59 20.55 -18.27
C PRO A 232 20.86 20.95 -16.82
N MET A 233 21.64 20.14 -16.10
CA MET A 233 22.03 20.38 -14.71
C MET A 233 23.56 20.36 -14.62
N GLY A 234 24.20 21.48 -14.99
CA GLY A 234 25.65 21.65 -14.85
C GLY A 234 26.49 20.46 -15.38
N ILE A 235 27.55 20.10 -14.65
CA ILE A 235 28.41 18.96 -14.98
C ILE A 235 27.77 17.68 -14.42
N GLY A 236 27.30 16.78 -15.29
CA GLY A 236 26.69 15.51 -14.88
C GLY A 236 25.75 14.93 -15.94
N ARG A 237 25.02 13.87 -15.58
CA ARG A 237 23.92 13.36 -16.41
C ARG A 237 22.75 14.36 -16.32
N PRO A 238 22.10 14.71 -17.44
CA PRO A 238 20.93 15.58 -17.40
C PRO A 238 19.83 14.94 -16.55
N ASN A 239 19.13 15.77 -15.78
CA ASN A 239 17.92 15.35 -15.08
C ASN A 239 16.73 15.37 -16.04
N TYR A 240 15.65 14.73 -15.64
CA TYR A 240 14.41 14.67 -16.40
C TYR A 240 13.31 15.37 -15.61
N ARG A 241 12.68 16.38 -16.19
CA ARG A 241 11.42 16.93 -15.71
C ARG A 241 10.30 16.02 -16.21
N LEU A 242 9.51 15.49 -15.29
CA LEU A 242 8.35 14.68 -15.60
C LEU A 242 7.18 15.59 -15.97
N ARG A 243 6.43 15.26 -17.01
CA ARG A 243 5.16 15.94 -17.33
C ARG A 243 4.08 14.94 -17.69
N ALA A 244 2.90 15.09 -17.13
CA ALA A 244 1.75 14.34 -17.59
C ALA A 244 1.36 14.82 -18.99
N VAL A 245 1.33 13.90 -19.94
CA VAL A 245 0.95 14.13 -21.34
C VAL A 245 -0.56 14.04 -21.50
N ASP A 246 -1.18 13.07 -20.81
CA ASP A 246 -2.62 12.91 -20.82
C ASP A 246 -3.28 14.01 -19.99
N GLU A 247 -4.17 14.77 -20.62
CA GLU A 247 -4.86 15.90 -19.98
C GLU A 247 -5.74 15.47 -18.80
N THR A 248 -6.23 14.23 -18.81
CA THR A 248 -6.99 13.65 -17.70
C THR A 248 -6.17 13.62 -16.43
N LEU A 249 -4.89 13.19 -16.50
CA LEU A 249 -4.01 13.12 -15.33
C LEU A 249 -3.72 14.51 -14.73
N ASN A 250 -3.74 15.56 -15.56
CA ASN A 250 -3.54 16.94 -15.11
C ASN A 250 -4.78 17.54 -14.45
N ARG A 251 -5.97 17.23 -14.97
CA ARG A 251 -7.21 17.92 -14.60
C ARG A 251 -8.08 17.17 -13.60
N VAL A 252 -7.94 15.85 -13.51
CA VAL A 252 -8.77 15.03 -12.64
C VAL A 252 -8.57 15.42 -11.18
N ASP A 253 -9.64 15.48 -10.39
CA ASP A 253 -9.52 15.68 -8.94
C ASP A 253 -8.60 14.61 -8.33
N ALA A 254 -7.82 14.98 -7.31
CA ALA A 254 -6.87 14.06 -6.68
C ALA A 254 -7.53 12.78 -6.14
N VAL A 255 -8.80 12.86 -5.71
CA VAL A 255 -9.62 11.71 -5.30
C VAL A 255 -9.82 10.70 -6.43
N ARG A 256 -9.97 11.16 -7.67
CA ARG A 256 -10.20 10.31 -8.85
C ARG A 256 -8.92 9.96 -9.59
N PHE A 257 -7.77 10.50 -9.16
CA PHE A 257 -6.48 10.27 -9.79
C PHE A 257 -6.08 8.79 -9.85
N PRO A 258 -6.20 7.97 -8.78
CA PRO A 258 -5.80 6.57 -8.84
C PRO A 258 -6.65 5.75 -9.81
N SER A 259 -7.97 5.97 -9.83
CA SER A 259 -8.87 5.32 -10.79
C SER A 259 -8.60 5.76 -12.22
N ALA A 260 -8.41 7.06 -12.47
CA ALA A 260 -8.12 7.57 -13.79
C ALA A 260 -6.77 7.05 -14.32
N LEU A 261 -5.74 7.00 -13.46
CA LEU A 261 -4.45 6.42 -13.83
C LEU A 261 -4.60 4.94 -14.22
N ARG A 262 -5.33 4.15 -13.44
CA ARG A 262 -5.59 2.73 -13.74
C ARG A 262 -6.32 2.55 -15.08
N GLU A 263 -7.42 3.27 -15.28
CA GLU A 263 -8.20 3.23 -16.52
C GLU A 263 -7.34 3.58 -17.75
N LEU A 264 -6.51 4.61 -17.65
CA LEU A 264 -5.60 5.00 -18.74
C LEU A 264 -4.50 3.98 -18.99
N PHE A 265 -3.96 3.41 -17.92
CA PHE A 265 -2.91 2.39 -17.98
C PHE A 265 -3.41 1.13 -18.69
N GLU A 266 -4.59 0.64 -18.30
CA GLU A 266 -5.28 -0.50 -18.92
C GLU A 266 -5.66 -0.23 -20.38
N ALA A 267 -6.19 0.97 -20.68
CA ALA A 267 -6.54 1.35 -22.04
C ALA A 267 -5.31 1.39 -22.98
N ALA A 268 -4.15 1.80 -22.47
CA ALA A 268 -2.90 1.78 -23.22
C ALA A 268 -2.41 0.34 -23.50
N ASP A 269 -2.60 -0.57 -22.54
CA ASP A 269 -2.25 -1.98 -22.71
C ASP A 269 -3.18 -2.68 -23.71
N ALA A 270 -4.47 -2.36 -23.69
CA ALA A 270 -5.43 -2.86 -24.68
C ALA A 270 -5.09 -2.42 -26.11
N ARG A 271 -4.63 -1.17 -26.29
CA ARG A 271 -4.18 -0.67 -27.60
C ARG A 271 -2.90 -1.35 -28.08
N SER A 272 -1.97 -1.61 -27.17
CA SER A 272 -0.73 -2.34 -27.46
C SER A 272 -1.00 -3.80 -27.82
N GLY A 273 -1.95 -4.45 -27.13
CA GLY A 273 -2.39 -5.83 -27.41
C GLY A 273 -3.19 -5.98 -28.70
N SER A 274 -3.94 -4.94 -29.11
CA SER A 274 -4.69 -4.93 -30.39
C SER A 274 -3.78 -4.75 -31.63
N GLY A 275 -2.48 -4.53 -31.44
CA GLY A 275 -1.48 -4.34 -32.50
C GLY A 275 -0.89 -5.63 -33.11
N ILE A 276 -1.31 -6.82 -32.68
CA ILE A 276 -0.86 -8.09 -33.28
C ILE A 276 -1.61 -8.36 -34.59
N GLY A 277 -1.32 -7.55 -35.60
CA GLY A 277 -1.89 -7.64 -36.94
C GLY A 277 -1.23 -6.75 -37.99
N GLY A 278 -0.10 -6.10 -37.69
CA GLY A 278 0.60 -5.22 -38.62
C GLY A 278 2.08 -5.56 -38.72
N ALA A 279 2.46 -6.23 -39.80
CA ALA A 279 3.81 -6.40 -40.38
C ALA A 279 5.01 -6.40 -39.41
N ARG A 280 5.47 -7.60 -39.01
CA ARG A 280 6.83 -7.79 -38.50
C ARG A 280 7.82 -7.34 -39.58
N ILE A 281 8.51 -6.24 -39.34
CA ILE A 281 9.79 -5.98 -39.98
C ILE A 281 10.72 -7.10 -39.51
N ASP A 282 11.39 -7.74 -40.46
CA ASP A 282 12.25 -8.90 -40.24
C ASP A 282 13.37 -8.61 -39.22
N ASP A 283 13.15 -9.05 -37.97
CA ASP A 283 14.05 -8.90 -36.81
C ASP A 283 15.28 -9.82 -36.86
N ARG A 284 15.58 -10.42 -38.01
CA ARG A 284 16.85 -11.15 -38.18
C ARG A 284 18.04 -10.18 -38.16
N PRO A 285 19.16 -10.54 -37.50
CA PRO A 285 20.41 -9.80 -37.57
C PRO A 285 20.81 -9.52 -39.03
N VAL A 286 21.43 -8.37 -39.28
CA VAL A 286 21.68 -7.85 -40.65
C VAL A 286 22.43 -8.85 -41.56
N TRP A 287 23.20 -9.78 -40.99
CA TRP A 287 23.94 -10.83 -41.71
C TRP A 287 23.13 -12.07 -42.12
N ASP A 288 21.90 -12.24 -41.65
CA ASP A 288 21.00 -13.36 -42.02
C ASP A 288 20.01 -13.00 -43.15
N ARG A 289 20.12 -11.81 -43.73
CA ARG A 289 19.31 -11.40 -44.87
C ARG A 289 19.96 -11.91 -46.16
N ARG A 290 19.32 -12.88 -46.84
CA ARG A 290 19.72 -13.30 -48.19
C ARG A 290 19.55 -12.12 -49.15
N ARG A 291 20.58 -11.88 -49.99
CA ARG A 291 20.54 -10.89 -51.07
C ARG A 291 19.47 -11.22 -52.10
#